data_AF-A0A081C6K0-F1
#
_entry.id   AF-A0A081C6K0-F1
#
_cell.length_a   1.000
_cell.length_b   1.000
_cell.length_c   1.000
_cell.angle_alpha   90.00
_cell.angle_beta   90.00
_cell.angle_gamma   90.00
#
_symmetry.space_group_name_H-M   'P 1'
#
loop_
_entity.id
_entity.type
_entity.pdbx_description
1 polymer ?
#
loop_
_entity_poly.entity_id
_entity_poly.type
_entity_poly.pdbx_seq_one_letter_code
_entity_poly.pdbx_strand_id
1 'polypeptide(L)'
;MNTLPGTKHLVTLCLIITIWNVSSDSLAVSSWQTLQLSRFYLHYQPVDTRIAEMIAAQVDGMYQTITTDVGYLPRQKITVYLCPTLECFQQQQPSSVKLPDWAVGVAYPALSRMIVRSALTRKEKGQIKPLEIFKHELAHIVLEQALAANGGAPRWLSEGFSMYHARQWTIYGQRTITEVTLKNAFIPLSILTTSFPADENAARIAYSQSFSLVAFLLNDERYGRRVFHKFINNLKQGMDANSALLSAAGVNLERLEAEWRASLKDRYSWFNYLTEIGLFWFLLSLGFFVIYLIKRQKVKHIQEQWKEEEQFFEESQENDTKEG
;
A
#
# COMPACT_ATOMS: atom_id res chain seq x y z
N MET A 1 -60.11 93.99 -8.71
CA MET A 1 -59.72 93.51 -10.06
C MET A 1 -59.17 92.10 -9.87
N ASN A 2 -60.06 91.12 -9.95
CA ASN A 2 -60.34 90.29 -11.15
C ASN A 2 -59.35 89.13 -11.22
N THR A 3 -59.73 87.96 -10.69
CA THR A 3 -60.41 86.82 -11.36
C THR A 3 -59.40 85.71 -11.67
N LEU A 4 -59.48 84.61 -10.92
CA LEU A 4 -59.18 83.25 -11.38
C LEU A 4 -60.06 82.94 -12.63
N PRO A 5 -59.68 82.05 -13.58
CA PRO A 5 -59.45 80.62 -13.29
C PRO A 5 -58.48 79.87 -14.25
N GLY A 6 -58.26 78.57 -13.99
CA GLY A 6 -57.92 77.63 -15.06
C GLY A 6 -56.92 76.53 -14.71
N THR A 7 -57.41 75.47 -14.06
CA THR A 7 -56.78 74.15 -13.92
C THR A 7 -56.36 73.52 -15.26
N LYS A 8 -55.13 72.98 -15.33
CA LYS A 8 -54.79 71.86 -16.21
C LYS A 8 -53.89 70.88 -15.47
N HIS A 9 -54.41 69.68 -15.26
CA HIS A 9 -53.71 68.52 -14.73
C HIS A 9 -52.61 68.09 -15.71
N LEU A 10 -51.38 67.90 -15.23
CA LEU A 10 -50.37 67.08 -15.90
C LEU A 10 -50.06 65.89 -15.00
N VAL A 11 -50.52 64.73 -15.44
CA VAL A 11 -50.17 63.42 -14.88
C VAL A 11 -48.76 63.10 -15.34
N THR A 12 -47.79 63.11 -14.43
CA THR A 12 -46.44 62.64 -14.69
C THR A 12 -46.43 61.11 -14.58
N LEU A 13 -46.42 60.44 -15.73
CA LEU A 13 -46.26 58.99 -15.84
C LEU A 13 -44.76 58.66 -15.71
N CYS A 14 -44.30 58.27 -14.52
CA CYS A 14 -42.96 57.69 -14.36
C CYS A 14 -42.95 56.27 -14.93
N LEU A 15 -42.25 56.08 -16.05
CA LEU A 15 -41.91 54.77 -16.60
C LEU A 15 -41.01 54.02 -15.60
N ILE A 16 -41.55 52.98 -14.96
CA ILE A 16 -40.74 52.01 -14.23
C ILE A 16 -40.10 51.08 -15.27
N ILE A 17 -38.82 51.31 -15.59
CA ILE A 17 -38.02 50.36 -16.34
C ILE A 17 -37.62 49.25 -15.36
N THR A 18 -38.34 48.13 -15.38
CA THR A 18 -37.93 46.89 -14.72
C THR A 18 -36.76 46.30 -15.49
N ILE A 19 -35.54 46.62 -15.05
CA ILE A 19 -34.33 45.90 -15.47
C ILE A 19 -34.46 44.48 -14.89
N TRP A 20 -34.81 43.52 -15.73
CA TRP A 20 -34.65 42.10 -15.41
C TRP A 20 -33.14 41.85 -15.29
N ASN A 21 -32.65 41.80 -14.05
CA ASN A 21 -31.37 41.17 -13.77
C ASN A 21 -31.54 39.68 -14.07
N VAL A 22 -31.13 39.28 -15.28
CA VAL A 22 -30.74 37.90 -15.55
C VAL A 22 -29.50 37.69 -14.68
N SER A 23 -29.71 37.11 -13.50
CA SER A 23 -28.62 36.56 -12.70
C SER A 23 -27.93 35.53 -13.58
N SER A 24 -26.78 35.91 -14.12
CA SER A 24 -25.85 34.96 -14.69
C SER A 24 -25.49 34.00 -13.58
N ASP A 25 -25.73 32.71 -13.81
CA ASP A 25 -25.29 31.62 -12.95
C ASP A 25 -23.82 31.87 -12.58
N SER A 26 -23.60 32.33 -11.35
CA SER A 26 -22.26 32.42 -10.80
C SER A 26 -21.75 31.00 -10.69
N LEU A 27 -20.82 30.65 -11.57
CA LEU A 27 -19.89 29.54 -11.42
C LEU A 27 -19.61 29.34 -9.93
N ALA A 28 -19.95 28.17 -9.39
CA ALA A 28 -19.79 27.86 -7.98
C ALA A 28 -18.36 28.22 -7.53
N VAL A 29 -18.20 29.35 -6.84
CA VAL A 29 -16.95 29.69 -6.19
C VAL A 29 -16.73 28.58 -5.17
N SER A 30 -15.74 27.72 -5.40
CA SER A 30 -15.37 26.64 -4.49
C SER A 30 -14.87 27.24 -3.18
N SER A 31 -15.79 27.62 -2.29
CA SER A 31 -15.45 28.16 -0.99
C SER A 31 -14.85 27.04 -0.15
N TRP A 32 -13.59 27.21 0.23
CA TRP A 32 -12.92 26.30 1.12
C TRP A 32 -13.65 26.26 2.48
N GLN A 33 -13.90 25.06 2.96
CA GLN A 33 -14.30 24.79 4.34
C GLN A 33 -13.08 24.36 5.15
N THR A 34 -13.07 24.66 6.44
CA THR A 34 -11.94 24.34 7.33
C THR A 34 -12.44 23.66 8.59
N LEU A 35 -11.97 22.44 8.86
CA LEU A 35 -12.07 21.82 10.18
C LEU A 35 -10.81 22.18 10.99
N GLN A 36 -11.01 22.85 12.12
CA GLN A 36 -9.96 23.11 13.09
C GLN A 36 -9.92 21.97 14.11
N LEU A 37 -8.92 21.10 13.98
CA LEU A 37 -8.71 19.93 14.84
C LEU A 37 -7.60 20.23 15.86
N SER A 38 -7.37 19.31 16.79
CA SER A 38 -6.37 19.47 17.86
C SER A 38 -4.97 19.73 17.29
N ARG A 39 -4.54 18.91 16.31
CA ARG A 39 -3.22 18.97 15.68
C ARG A 39 -3.22 19.36 14.20
N PHE A 40 -4.39 19.68 13.65
CA PHE A 40 -4.55 19.88 12.20
C PHE A 40 -5.46 21.06 11.86
N TYR A 41 -5.18 21.68 10.71
CA TYR A 41 -6.15 22.48 9.95
C TYR A 41 -6.47 21.71 8.67
N LEU A 42 -7.70 21.23 8.53
CA LEU A 42 -8.13 20.47 7.36
C LEU A 42 -8.99 21.34 6.47
N HIS A 43 -8.41 21.79 5.35
CA HIS A 43 -9.09 22.55 4.31
C HIS A 43 -9.62 21.59 3.24
N TYR A 44 -10.90 21.74 2.90
CA TYR A 44 -11.58 20.89 1.91
C TYR A 44 -12.66 21.67 1.19
N GLN A 45 -13.11 21.19 0.03
CA GLN A 45 -14.26 21.74 -0.67
C GLN A 45 -15.53 20.95 -0.32
N PRO A 46 -16.76 21.49 -0.50
CA PRO A 46 -17.99 20.80 -0.13
C PRO A 46 -18.14 19.38 -0.71
N VAL A 47 -17.60 19.14 -1.90
CA VAL A 47 -17.55 17.81 -2.56
C VAL A 47 -16.79 16.75 -1.73
N ASP A 48 -15.85 17.19 -0.89
CA ASP A 48 -14.97 16.35 -0.08
C ASP A 48 -15.44 16.19 1.37
N THR A 49 -16.62 16.72 1.73
CA THR A 49 -17.15 16.71 3.10
C THR A 49 -17.06 15.33 3.75
N ARG A 50 -17.49 14.28 3.04
CA ARG A 50 -17.44 12.90 3.55
C ARG A 50 -16.01 12.43 3.83
N ILE A 51 -15.05 12.76 2.97
CA ILE A 51 -13.65 12.37 3.16
C ILE A 51 -13.04 13.17 4.33
N ALA A 52 -13.36 14.45 4.44
CA ALA A 52 -12.91 15.31 5.52
C ALA A 52 -13.41 14.81 6.89
N GLU A 53 -14.68 14.45 7.01
CA GLU A 53 -15.27 13.86 8.21
C GLU A 53 -14.62 12.51 8.56
N MET A 54 -14.39 11.64 7.57
CA MET A 54 -13.70 10.37 7.78
C MET A 54 -12.28 10.55 8.31
N ILE A 55 -11.54 11.54 7.79
CA ILE A 55 -10.20 11.89 8.28
C ILE A 55 -10.30 12.43 9.71
N ALA A 56 -11.16 13.42 9.95
CA ALA A 56 -11.33 14.04 11.26
C ALA A 56 -11.64 13.02 12.37
N ALA A 57 -12.46 12.01 12.08
CA ALA A 57 -12.81 10.95 13.02
C ALA A 57 -11.63 10.04 13.42
N GLN A 58 -10.58 9.93 12.60
CA GLN A 58 -9.47 8.99 12.81
C GLN A 58 -8.12 9.67 13.03
N VAL A 59 -8.04 10.99 12.80
CA VAL A 59 -6.76 11.70 12.67
C VAL A 59 -5.91 11.63 13.92
N ASP A 60 -6.50 11.73 15.11
CA ASP A 60 -5.76 11.73 16.37
C ASP A 60 -5.11 10.37 16.63
N GLY A 61 -5.80 9.26 16.34
CA GLY A 61 -5.25 7.91 16.45
C GLY A 61 -4.13 7.64 15.43
N MET A 62 -4.31 8.13 14.19
CA MET A 62 -3.28 8.05 13.15
C MET A 62 -2.02 8.84 13.56
N TYR A 63 -2.20 10.07 14.04
CA TYR A 63 -1.13 10.93 14.53
C TYR A 63 -0.40 10.32 15.72
N GLN A 64 -1.13 9.83 16.72
CA GLN A 64 -0.54 9.22 17.91
C GLN A 64 0.31 7.99 17.55
N THR A 65 -0.18 7.12 16.67
CA THR A 65 0.54 5.92 16.25
C THR A 65 1.87 6.29 15.58
N ILE A 66 1.83 7.20 14.60
CA ILE A 66 3.02 7.61 13.83
C ILE A 66 4.03 8.34 14.73
N THR A 67 3.56 9.30 15.55
CA THR A 67 4.45 10.08 16.42
C THR A 67 5.09 9.25 17.53
N THR A 68 4.39 8.24 18.04
CA THR A 68 4.93 7.27 18.99
C THR A 68 6.06 6.47 18.35
N ASP A 69 5.87 5.99 17.12
CA ASP A 69 6.85 5.17 16.40
C ASP A 69 8.11 5.96 15.99
N VAL A 70 7.98 7.27 15.76
CA VAL A 70 9.14 8.15 15.48
C VAL A 70 9.77 8.69 16.77
N GLY A 71 9.03 8.74 17.88
CA GLY A 71 9.45 9.44 19.08
C GLY A 71 9.64 10.94 18.85
N TYR A 72 8.75 11.54 18.06
CA TYR A 72 8.77 12.97 17.71
C TYR A 72 7.34 13.52 17.59
N LEU A 73 7.13 14.71 18.17
CA LEU A 73 5.86 15.43 18.09
C LEU A 73 6.08 16.73 17.28
N PRO A 74 5.43 16.86 16.12
CA PRO A 74 5.37 18.13 15.39
C PRO A 74 4.96 19.29 16.31
N ARG A 75 5.74 20.38 16.28
CA ARG A 75 5.54 21.56 17.14
C ARG A 75 4.34 22.40 16.71
N GLN A 76 4.08 22.44 15.41
CA GLN A 76 3.01 23.24 14.80
C GLN A 76 1.85 22.32 14.40
N LYS A 77 0.65 22.91 14.26
CA LYS A 77 -0.46 22.19 13.63
C LYS A 77 -0.13 21.92 12.16
N ILE A 78 -0.54 20.76 11.67
CA ILE A 78 -0.33 20.36 10.29
C ILE A 78 -1.49 20.87 9.44
N THR A 79 -1.19 21.66 8.40
CA THR A 79 -2.18 22.12 7.43
C THR A 79 -2.36 21.07 6.34
N VAL A 80 -3.61 20.69 6.07
CA VAL A 80 -3.97 19.69 5.09
C VAL A 80 -4.94 20.30 4.08
N TYR A 81 -4.66 20.13 2.79
CA TYR A 81 -5.57 20.49 1.71
C TYR A 81 -6.09 19.22 1.02
N LEU A 82 -7.41 19.02 1.03
CA LEU A 82 -8.08 18.02 0.18
C LEU A 82 -8.43 18.67 -1.15
N CYS A 83 -7.88 18.11 -2.22
CA CYS A 83 -8.03 18.65 -3.57
C CYS A 83 -8.85 17.71 -4.47
N PRO A 84 -10.06 18.11 -4.89
CA PRO A 84 -10.92 17.30 -5.74
C PRO A 84 -10.56 17.39 -7.23
N THR A 85 -9.60 18.23 -7.59
CA THR A 85 -9.12 18.37 -8.97
C THR A 85 -7.59 18.38 -9.01
N LEU A 86 -7.03 17.98 -10.16
CA LEU A 86 -5.59 18.08 -10.40
C LEU A 86 -5.12 19.54 -10.36
N GLU A 87 -5.95 20.46 -10.86
CA GLU A 87 -5.67 21.91 -10.80
C GLU A 87 -5.54 22.39 -9.35
N CYS A 88 -6.47 22.03 -8.45
CA CYS A 88 -6.33 22.32 -7.02
C CYS A 88 -5.03 21.74 -6.47
N PHE A 89 -4.76 20.47 -6.78
CA PHE A 89 -3.58 19.77 -6.28
C PHE A 89 -2.28 20.47 -6.70
N GLN A 90 -2.24 21.04 -7.90
CA GLN A 90 -1.10 21.81 -8.40
C GLN A 90 -1.04 23.22 -7.79
N GLN A 91 -2.18 23.94 -7.72
CA GLN A 91 -2.24 25.31 -7.20
C GLN A 91 -1.87 25.41 -5.71
N GLN A 92 -2.16 24.38 -4.91
CA GLN A 92 -1.83 24.39 -3.48
C GLN A 92 -0.35 24.08 -3.20
N GLN A 93 0.42 23.65 -4.20
CA GLN A 93 1.83 23.36 -4.05
C GLN A 93 2.63 24.66 -3.89
N PRO A 94 3.40 24.82 -2.80
CA PRO A 94 4.26 25.99 -2.61
C PRO A 94 5.38 26.11 -3.65
N SER A 95 5.71 25.00 -4.32
CA SER A 95 6.77 24.92 -5.33
C SER A 95 6.18 24.60 -6.70
N SER A 96 6.74 25.19 -7.75
CA SER A 96 6.42 24.86 -9.15
C SER A 96 7.09 23.57 -9.65
N VAL A 97 7.74 22.81 -8.75
CA VAL A 97 8.36 21.52 -9.10
C VAL A 97 7.29 20.56 -9.60
N LYS A 98 7.49 20.06 -10.81
CA LYS A 98 6.60 19.06 -11.42
C LYS A 98 6.76 17.73 -10.69
N LEU A 99 5.73 17.33 -9.95
CA LEU A 99 5.63 15.99 -9.36
C LEU A 99 5.38 14.94 -10.45
N PRO A 100 5.72 13.66 -10.19
CA PRO A 100 5.33 12.56 -11.08
C PRO A 100 3.82 12.53 -11.29
N ASP A 101 3.37 12.15 -12.49
CA ASP A 101 1.94 12.18 -12.86
C ASP A 101 1.08 11.23 -12.01
N TRP A 102 1.70 10.24 -11.36
CA TRP A 102 1.05 9.29 -10.46
C TRP A 102 0.95 9.77 -9.00
N ALA A 103 1.46 10.97 -8.67
CA ALA A 103 1.38 11.50 -7.32
C ALA A 103 -0.09 11.74 -6.92
N VAL A 104 -0.51 11.10 -5.83
CA VAL A 104 -1.84 11.23 -5.23
C VAL A 104 -1.83 12.05 -3.93
N GLY A 105 -0.65 12.35 -3.42
CA GLY A 105 -0.41 13.18 -2.25
C GLY A 105 1.00 13.78 -2.31
N VAL A 106 1.22 14.84 -1.52
CA VAL A 106 2.55 15.40 -1.31
C VAL A 106 2.65 16.06 0.06
N ALA A 107 3.75 15.80 0.75
CA ALA A 107 4.11 16.41 2.03
C ALA A 107 5.20 17.47 1.87
N TYR A 108 5.06 18.56 2.62
CA TYR A 108 6.03 19.63 2.79
C TYR A 108 6.38 19.74 4.29
N PRO A 109 7.30 18.88 4.79
CA PRO A 109 7.61 18.79 6.22
C PRO A 109 8.04 20.11 6.85
N ALA A 110 8.88 20.90 6.17
CA ALA A 110 9.35 22.20 6.66
C ALA A 110 8.20 23.22 6.88
N LEU A 111 7.10 23.07 6.16
CA LEU A 111 5.93 23.95 6.23
C LEU A 111 4.80 23.38 7.09
N SER A 112 4.99 22.19 7.68
CA SER A 112 3.92 21.40 8.32
C SER A 112 2.67 21.31 7.44
N ARG A 113 2.86 21.11 6.12
CA ARG A 113 1.77 21.14 5.14
C ARG A 113 1.74 19.88 4.31
N MET A 114 0.56 19.37 4.03
CA MET A 114 0.36 18.29 3.06
C MET A 114 -0.86 18.56 2.18
N ILE A 115 -0.81 18.03 0.96
CA ILE A 115 -1.86 18.17 -0.04
C ILE A 115 -2.23 16.76 -0.47
N VAL A 116 -3.52 16.45 -0.45
CA VAL A 116 -4.05 15.11 -0.74
C VAL A 116 -5.09 15.22 -1.83
N ARG A 117 -4.95 14.41 -2.90
CA ARG A 117 -5.99 14.28 -3.92
C ARG A 117 -7.15 13.48 -3.33
N SER A 118 -8.34 14.08 -3.31
CA SER A 118 -9.57 13.43 -2.88
C SER A 118 -10.29 12.76 -4.05
N ALA A 119 -10.17 13.31 -5.26
CA ALA A 119 -10.66 12.70 -6.48
C ALA A 119 -9.62 11.77 -7.11
N LEU A 120 -9.90 10.48 -6.99
CA LEU A 120 -9.12 9.40 -7.59
C LEU A 120 -9.84 8.86 -8.85
N THR A 121 -9.08 8.48 -9.87
CA THR A 121 -9.56 7.75 -11.04
C THR A 121 -10.14 6.40 -10.66
N ARG A 122 -10.92 5.77 -11.56
CA ARG A 122 -11.51 4.43 -11.30
C ARG A 122 -10.45 3.38 -10.99
N LYS A 123 -9.29 3.43 -11.65
CA LYS A 123 -8.15 2.53 -11.41
C LYS A 123 -7.54 2.77 -10.03
N GLU A 124 -7.30 4.03 -9.66
CA GLU A 124 -6.74 4.41 -8.36
C GLU A 124 -7.69 4.06 -7.19
N LYS A 125 -9.01 4.28 -7.32
CA LYS A 125 -10.01 3.95 -6.29
C LYS A 125 -10.03 2.47 -5.90
N GLY A 126 -9.68 1.58 -6.82
CA GLY A 126 -9.58 0.14 -6.55
C GLY A 126 -8.31 -0.27 -5.81
N GLN A 127 -7.34 0.63 -5.67
CA GLN A 127 -5.99 0.33 -5.19
C GLN A 127 -5.59 1.14 -3.95
N ILE A 128 -6.09 2.37 -3.83
CA ILE A 128 -5.67 3.33 -2.80
C ILE A 128 -6.91 4.01 -2.21
N LYS A 129 -6.94 4.15 -0.88
CA LYS A 129 -8.00 4.89 -0.17
C LYS A 129 -7.52 6.27 0.29
N PRO A 130 -8.40 7.28 0.40
CA PRO A 130 -8.02 8.61 0.89
C PRO A 130 -7.31 8.61 2.25
N LEU A 131 -7.75 7.76 3.19
CA LEU A 131 -7.11 7.61 4.50
C LEU A 131 -5.69 7.03 4.41
N GLU A 132 -5.42 6.19 3.42
CA GLU A 132 -4.09 5.61 3.20
C GLU A 132 -3.13 6.69 2.68
N ILE A 133 -3.58 7.52 1.73
CA ILE A 133 -2.81 8.68 1.26
C ILE A 133 -2.53 9.64 2.43
N PHE A 134 -3.56 9.95 3.22
CA PHE A 134 -3.39 10.83 4.38
C PHE A 134 -2.33 10.30 5.36
N LYS A 135 -2.39 9.02 5.72
CA LYS A 135 -1.41 8.39 6.62
C LYS A 135 0.00 8.40 6.03
N HIS A 136 0.13 8.18 4.73
CA HIS A 136 1.40 8.22 4.02
C HIS A 136 2.05 9.60 4.14
N GLU A 137 1.33 10.66 3.77
CA GLU A 137 1.86 12.02 3.84
C GLU A 137 2.11 12.46 5.28
N LEU A 138 1.25 12.08 6.23
CA LEU A 138 1.47 12.38 7.65
C LEU A 138 2.74 11.72 8.17
N ALA A 139 3.04 10.49 7.77
CA ALA A 139 4.27 9.80 8.13
C ALA A 139 5.51 10.52 7.59
N HIS A 140 5.47 11.02 6.35
CA HIS A 140 6.53 11.90 5.82
C HIS A 140 6.70 13.16 6.67
N ILE A 141 5.61 13.87 6.99
CA ILE A 141 5.71 15.09 7.82
C ILE A 141 6.40 14.78 9.15
N VAL A 142 5.97 13.76 9.87
CA VAL A 142 6.50 13.46 11.20
C VAL A 142 7.95 13.00 11.13
N LEU A 143 8.28 12.06 10.25
CA LEU A 143 9.62 11.47 10.16
C LEU A 143 10.65 12.49 9.65
N GLU A 144 10.32 13.23 8.58
CA GLU A 144 11.25 14.20 8.01
C GLU A 144 11.46 15.39 8.94
N GLN A 145 10.41 15.85 9.65
CA GLN A 145 10.60 16.89 10.67
C GLN A 145 11.50 16.41 11.83
N ALA A 146 11.36 15.14 12.24
CA ALA A 146 12.20 14.59 13.29
C ALA A 146 13.70 14.58 12.90
N LEU A 147 13.98 14.37 11.61
CA LEU A 147 15.33 14.22 11.07
C LEU A 147 15.85 15.46 10.31
N ALA A 148 15.08 16.54 10.27
CA ALA A 148 15.38 17.74 9.49
C ALA A 148 16.73 18.38 9.84
N ALA A 149 17.14 18.33 11.12
CA ALA A 149 18.41 18.89 11.58
C ALA A 149 19.64 18.21 10.95
N ASN A 150 19.48 16.99 10.44
CA ASN A 150 20.58 16.16 9.92
C ASN A 150 20.39 15.81 8.44
N GLY A 151 19.63 16.62 7.69
CA GLY A 151 19.43 16.43 6.25
C GLY A 151 18.25 15.52 5.87
N GLY A 152 17.43 15.09 6.83
CA GLY A 152 16.24 14.28 6.58
C GLY A 152 16.48 12.77 6.69
N ALA A 153 15.45 11.99 6.36
CA ALA A 153 15.52 10.53 6.41
C ALA A 153 16.25 9.95 5.17
N PRO A 154 16.96 8.81 5.31
CA PRO A 154 17.30 7.97 4.16
C PRO A 154 16.06 7.69 3.31
N ARG A 155 16.19 7.72 1.97
CA ARG A 155 15.02 7.65 1.08
C ARG A 155 14.19 6.38 1.27
N TRP A 156 14.85 5.21 1.36
CA TRP A 156 14.16 3.95 1.65
C TRP A 156 13.41 3.97 2.99
N LEU A 157 13.93 4.67 3.99
CA LEU A 157 13.30 4.76 5.30
C LEU A 157 12.07 5.66 5.22
N SER A 158 12.20 6.83 4.60
CA SER A 158 11.09 7.77 4.40
C SER A 158 9.92 7.10 3.69
N GLU A 159 10.18 6.49 2.54
CA GLU A 159 9.14 5.86 1.72
C GLU A 159 8.60 4.58 2.37
N GLY A 160 9.49 3.73 2.88
CA GLY A 160 9.09 2.47 3.52
C GLY A 160 8.24 2.69 4.77
N PHE A 161 8.62 3.65 5.61
CA PHE A 161 7.89 4.01 6.83
C PHE A 161 6.51 4.60 6.51
N SER A 162 6.45 5.51 5.53
CA SER A 162 5.18 6.09 5.08
C SER A 162 4.23 5.04 4.51
N MET A 163 4.72 4.14 3.66
CA MET A 163 3.92 3.04 3.13
C MET A 163 3.49 2.05 4.22
N TYR A 164 4.37 1.75 5.21
CA TYR A 164 4.08 0.87 6.33
C TYR A 164 2.91 1.37 7.16
N HIS A 165 2.94 2.63 7.59
CA HIS A 165 1.87 3.25 8.36
C HIS A 165 0.58 3.45 7.56
N ALA A 166 0.72 3.79 6.28
CA ALA A 166 -0.42 3.87 5.38
C ALA A 166 -1.12 2.51 5.21
N ARG A 167 -0.44 1.39 5.51
CA ARG A 167 -0.85 0.02 5.16
C ARG A 167 -1.02 -0.14 3.65
N GLN A 168 -0.18 0.53 2.87
CA GLN A 168 -0.17 0.48 1.40
C GLN A 168 0.50 -0.79 0.87
N TRP A 169 0.25 -1.94 1.51
CA TRP A 169 0.68 -3.22 0.98
C TRP A 169 -0.34 -3.72 -0.03
N THR A 170 -0.07 -3.45 -1.30
CA THR A 170 -0.92 -3.89 -2.41
C THR A 170 -0.52 -5.27 -2.91
N ILE A 171 -1.46 -5.97 -3.57
CA ILE A 171 -1.18 -7.23 -4.27
C ILE A 171 -0.03 -7.04 -5.29
N TYR A 172 0.07 -5.86 -5.90
CA TYR A 172 1.15 -5.52 -6.83
C TYR A 172 2.51 -5.40 -6.13
N GLY A 173 2.57 -4.81 -4.93
CA GLY A 173 3.78 -4.75 -4.11
C GLY A 173 4.25 -6.15 -3.69
N GLN A 174 3.31 -6.98 -3.25
CA GLN A 174 3.57 -8.39 -2.92
C GLN A 174 4.12 -9.16 -4.13
N ARG A 175 3.51 -9.01 -5.31
CA ARG A 175 3.98 -9.65 -6.54
C ARG A 175 5.38 -9.15 -6.93
N THR A 176 5.60 -7.84 -6.85
CA THR A 176 6.89 -7.22 -7.18
C THR A 176 8.01 -7.76 -6.28
N ILE A 177 7.82 -7.78 -4.96
CA ILE A 177 8.86 -8.28 -4.05
C ILE A 177 9.11 -9.78 -4.22
N THR A 178 8.06 -10.56 -4.54
CA THR A 178 8.18 -12.00 -4.82
C THR A 178 9.02 -12.22 -6.08
N GLU A 179 8.70 -11.53 -7.18
CA GLU A 179 9.46 -11.62 -8.44
C GLU A 179 10.92 -11.19 -8.27
N VAL A 180 11.17 -10.09 -7.54
CA VAL A 180 12.51 -9.60 -7.21
C VAL A 180 13.29 -10.65 -6.40
N THR A 181 12.63 -11.30 -5.42
CA THR A 181 13.27 -12.32 -4.60
C THR A 181 13.65 -13.56 -5.41
N LEU A 182 12.72 -14.08 -6.23
CA LEU A 182 12.95 -15.27 -7.05
C LEU A 182 14.03 -15.05 -8.12
N LYS A 183 14.12 -13.84 -8.68
CA LYS A 183 15.12 -13.47 -9.69
C LYS A 183 16.42 -12.93 -9.09
N ASN A 184 16.50 -12.77 -7.77
CA ASN A 184 17.60 -12.09 -7.07
C ASN A 184 17.92 -10.70 -7.65
N ALA A 185 16.90 -9.96 -8.09
CA ALA A 185 17.01 -8.70 -8.83
C ALA A 185 16.79 -7.47 -7.91
N PHE A 186 17.36 -7.51 -6.71
CA PHE A 186 17.22 -6.46 -5.70
C PHE A 186 18.01 -5.20 -6.08
N ILE A 187 17.48 -4.03 -5.69
CA ILE A 187 18.24 -2.77 -5.78
C ILE A 187 19.03 -2.65 -4.47
N PRO A 188 20.37 -2.48 -4.52
CA PRO A 188 21.18 -2.31 -3.31
C PRO A 188 20.65 -1.21 -2.39
N LEU A 189 20.62 -1.47 -1.08
CA LEU A 189 20.11 -0.52 -0.09
C LEU A 189 20.92 0.77 -0.03
N SER A 190 22.22 0.70 -0.35
CA SER A 190 23.10 1.87 -0.49
C SER A 190 22.59 2.85 -1.56
N ILE A 191 22.05 2.36 -2.67
CA ILE A 191 21.45 3.20 -3.72
C ILE A 191 20.12 3.78 -3.23
N LEU A 192 19.27 2.93 -2.64
CA LEU A 192 17.96 3.35 -2.10
C LEU A 192 18.06 4.29 -0.90
N THR A 193 19.25 4.45 -0.31
CA THR A 193 19.51 5.44 0.74
C THR A 193 19.49 6.86 0.18
N THR A 194 20.00 7.06 -1.03
CA THR A 194 20.18 8.39 -1.62
C THR A 194 19.16 8.73 -2.69
N SER A 195 18.70 7.77 -3.49
CA SER A 195 17.83 8.07 -4.63
C SER A 195 16.96 6.89 -5.06
N PHE A 196 15.83 7.21 -5.69
CA PHE A 196 14.96 6.23 -6.32
C PHE A 196 15.07 6.34 -7.85
N PRO A 197 14.92 5.23 -8.59
CA PRO A 197 14.94 5.25 -10.04
C PRO A 197 13.80 6.11 -10.62
N ALA A 198 14.05 6.76 -11.76
CA ALA A 198 13.02 7.51 -12.50
C ALA A 198 12.09 6.60 -13.34
N ASP A 199 12.59 5.45 -13.77
CA ASP A 199 11.80 4.44 -14.49
C ASP A 199 10.71 3.87 -13.58
N GLU A 200 9.48 3.76 -14.08
CA GLU A 200 8.30 3.36 -13.30
C GLU A 200 8.44 1.94 -12.71
N ASN A 201 9.00 0.99 -13.47
CA ASN A 201 9.17 -0.38 -13.00
C ASN A 201 10.23 -0.46 -11.90
N ALA A 202 11.37 0.20 -12.11
CA ALA A 202 12.45 0.26 -11.13
C ALA A 202 12.02 1.04 -9.87
N ALA A 203 11.24 2.12 -10.01
CA ALA A 203 10.64 2.86 -8.90
C ALA A 203 9.71 1.95 -8.09
N ARG A 204 8.82 1.20 -8.76
CA ARG A 204 7.93 0.24 -8.07
C ARG A 204 8.71 -0.81 -7.28
N ILE A 205 9.84 -1.28 -7.80
CA ILE A 205 10.75 -2.17 -7.09
C ILE A 205 11.37 -1.46 -5.86
N ALA A 206 11.83 -0.22 -5.99
CA ALA A 206 12.37 0.58 -4.90
C ALA A 206 11.35 0.78 -3.76
N TYR A 207 10.11 1.17 -4.09
CA TYR A 207 9.01 1.30 -3.14
C TYR A 207 8.68 -0.03 -2.44
N SER A 208 8.58 -1.12 -3.20
CA SER A 208 8.24 -2.44 -2.66
C SER A 208 9.33 -2.96 -1.71
N GLN A 209 10.61 -2.78 -2.06
CA GLN A 209 11.73 -3.14 -1.20
C GLN A 209 11.75 -2.30 0.08
N SER A 210 11.55 -0.98 -0.04
CA SER A 210 11.56 -0.05 1.09
C SER A 210 10.46 -0.38 2.11
N PHE A 211 9.23 -0.60 1.65
CA PHE A 211 8.16 -1.08 2.52
C PHE A 211 8.54 -2.41 3.19
N SER A 212 9.00 -3.37 2.40
CA SER A 212 9.28 -4.72 2.91
C SER A 212 10.40 -4.72 3.95
N LEU A 213 11.43 -3.91 3.74
CA LEU A 213 12.54 -3.75 4.67
C LEU A 213 12.10 -3.07 5.98
N VAL A 214 11.32 -2.00 5.91
CA VAL A 214 10.79 -1.35 7.13
C VAL A 214 9.82 -2.28 7.88
N ALA A 215 8.98 -3.02 7.15
CA ALA A 215 8.11 -4.02 7.74
C ALA A 215 8.92 -5.13 8.44
N PHE A 216 10.04 -5.57 7.86
CA PHE A 216 10.95 -6.52 8.48
C PHE A 216 11.59 -5.94 9.74
N LEU A 217 12.15 -4.73 9.68
CA LEU A 217 12.71 -4.02 10.83
C LEU A 217 11.73 -3.87 12.00
N LEU A 218 10.46 -3.60 11.72
CA LEU A 218 9.45 -3.35 12.74
C LEU A 218 8.83 -4.64 13.32
N ASN A 219 8.81 -5.74 12.58
CA ASN A 219 8.09 -6.97 12.96
C ASN A 219 8.99 -8.16 13.28
N ASP A 220 10.26 -8.16 12.88
CA ASP A 220 11.20 -9.21 13.26
C ASP A 220 11.61 -9.06 14.73
N GLU A 221 11.62 -10.16 15.48
CA GLU A 221 11.87 -10.18 16.92
C GLU A 221 13.26 -9.65 17.31
N ARG A 222 14.25 -9.78 16.42
CA ARG A 222 15.63 -9.31 16.65
C ARG A 222 15.73 -7.79 16.63
N TYR A 223 14.88 -7.15 15.82
CA TYR A 223 14.85 -5.71 15.62
C TYR A 223 13.66 -5.11 16.40
N GLY A 224 12.47 -5.21 15.83
CA GLY A 224 11.24 -4.72 16.41
C GLY A 224 11.23 -3.20 16.67
N ARG A 225 10.12 -2.74 17.24
CA ARG A 225 9.88 -1.31 17.53
C ARG A 225 10.94 -0.69 18.45
N ARG A 226 11.47 -1.45 19.41
CA ARG A 226 12.48 -0.95 20.37
C ARG A 226 13.79 -0.61 19.67
N VAL A 227 14.27 -1.46 18.78
CA VAL A 227 15.48 -1.16 17.99
C VAL A 227 15.19 -0.06 17.00
N PHE A 228 14.02 -0.07 16.36
CA PHE A 228 13.61 1.01 15.46
C PHE A 228 13.62 2.39 16.14
N HIS A 229 13.06 2.51 17.36
CA HIS A 229 13.13 3.76 18.12
C HIS A 229 14.56 4.22 18.41
N LYS A 230 15.45 3.29 18.79
CA LYS A 230 16.86 3.62 19.01
C LYS A 230 17.53 4.08 17.71
N PHE A 231 17.24 3.41 16.60
CA PHE A 231 17.74 3.77 15.28
C PHE A 231 17.31 5.19 14.89
N ILE A 232 16.01 5.52 15.00
CA ILE A 232 15.51 6.88 14.74
C ILE A 232 16.17 7.90 15.70
N ASN A 233 16.32 7.59 16.98
CA ASN A 233 16.97 8.49 17.93
C ASN A 233 18.46 8.73 17.63
N ASN A 234 19.16 7.74 17.09
CA ASN A 234 20.54 7.88 16.65
C ASN A 234 20.64 8.77 15.40
N LEU A 235 19.73 8.58 14.43
CA LEU A 235 19.62 9.47 13.26
C LEU A 235 19.31 10.92 13.66
N LYS A 236 18.43 11.12 14.66
CA LYS A 236 18.13 12.45 15.25
C LYS A 236 19.35 13.13 15.86
N GLN A 237 20.35 12.35 16.30
CA GLN A 237 21.61 12.85 16.86
C GLN A 237 22.69 13.11 15.79
N GLY A 238 22.39 12.91 14.51
CA GLY A 238 23.30 13.18 13.40
C GLY A 238 24.18 12.01 12.99
N MET A 239 23.93 10.81 13.54
CA MET A 239 24.59 9.59 13.03
C MET A 239 24.08 9.28 11.62
N ASP A 240 24.97 8.83 10.73
CA ASP A 240 24.57 8.26 9.45
C ASP A 240 23.84 6.92 9.66
N ALA A 241 23.12 6.45 8.63
CA ALA A 241 22.27 5.28 8.74
C ALA A 241 23.02 3.97 9.09
N ASN A 242 24.28 3.80 8.67
CA ASN A 242 25.08 2.64 9.07
C ASN A 242 25.42 2.71 10.55
N SER A 243 25.99 3.83 11.00
CA SER A 243 26.40 4.03 12.39
C SER A 243 25.20 3.98 13.35
N ALA A 244 24.09 4.59 12.96
CA ALA A 244 22.86 4.60 13.73
C ALA A 244 22.29 3.19 13.93
N LEU A 245 22.30 2.36 12.87
CA LEU A 245 21.81 0.99 12.94
C LEU A 245 22.77 0.09 13.73
N LEU A 246 24.08 0.25 13.54
CA LEU A 246 25.09 -0.50 14.28
C LEU A 246 24.95 -0.27 15.79
N SER A 247 24.74 0.99 16.20
CA SER A 247 24.49 1.35 17.60
C SER A 247 23.14 0.82 18.11
N ALA A 248 22.09 0.82 17.29
CA ALA A 248 20.75 0.40 17.71
C ALA A 248 20.56 -1.12 17.78
N ALA A 249 21.17 -1.85 16.85
CA ALA A 249 20.89 -3.25 16.54
C ALA A 249 22.14 -4.17 16.57
N GLY A 250 23.35 -3.60 16.64
CA GLY A 250 24.59 -4.36 16.53
C GLY A 250 24.95 -4.79 15.09
N VAL A 251 24.22 -4.30 14.09
CA VAL A 251 24.44 -4.62 12.66
C VAL A 251 24.45 -3.35 11.81
N ASN A 252 25.25 -3.34 10.74
CA ASN A 252 25.23 -2.27 9.74
C ASN A 252 24.15 -2.52 8.67
N LEU A 253 23.98 -1.58 7.72
CA LEU A 253 22.96 -1.70 6.68
C LEU A 253 23.19 -2.90 5.76
N GLU A 254 24.44 -3.24 5.45
CA GLU A 254 24.77 -4.40 4.61
C GLU A 254 24.28 -5.70 5.26
N ARG A 255 24.55 -5.87 6.55
CA ARG A 255 24.10 -7.04 7.30
C ARG A 255 22.58 -7.08 7.42
N LEU A 256 21.95 -5.94 7.68
CA LEU A 256 20.48 -5.85 7.69
C LEU A 256 19.89 -6.26 6.33
N GLU A 257 20.45 -5.76 5.23
CA GLU A 257 20.01 -6.08 3.88
C GLU A 257 20.15 -7.57 3.59
N ALA A 258 21.27 -8.19 3.97
CA ALA A 258 21.48 -9.63 3.84
C ALA A 258 20.46 -10.45 4.64
N GLU A 259 20.21 -10.09 5.89
CA GLU A 259 19.25 -10.79 6.75
C GLU A 259 17.80 -10.62 6.28
N TRP A 260 17.42 -9.42 5.84
CA TRP A 260 16.11 -9.16 5.26
C TRP A 260 15.91 -9.99 3.98
N ARG A 261 16.88 -9.97 3.04
CA ARG A 261 16.80 -10.77 1.80
C ARG A 261 16.71 -12.27 2.09
N ALA A 262 17.43 -12.76 3.10
CA ALA A 262 17.32 -14.16 3.55
C ALA A 262 15.90 -14.48 4.05
N SER A 263 15.32 -13.60 4.89
CA SER A 263 13.94 -13.78 5.38
C SER A 263 12.89 -13.83 4.26
N LEU A 264 13.11 -13.09 3.16
CA LEU A 264 12.26 -13.15 1.98
C LEU A 264 12.42 -14.48 1.24
N LYS A 265 13.66 -14.95 1.07
CA LYS A 265 13.90 -16.26 0.46
C LYS A 265 13.18 -17.35 1.24
N ASP A 266 13.34 -17.43 2.55
CA ASP A 266 12.67 -18.44 3.37
C ASP A 266 11.13 -18.37 3.21
N ARG A 267 10.57 -17.14 3.21
CA ARG A 267 9.13 -16.90 3.01
C ARG A 267 8.61 -17.31 1.64
N TYR A 268 9.42 -17.29 0.59
CA TYR A 268 8.98 -17.62 -0.78
C TYR A 268 9.50 -18.97 -1.28
N SER A 269 10.50 -19.54 -0.60
CA SER A 269 11.11 -20.83 -0.91
C SER A 269 10.33 -22.02 -0.34
N TRP A 270 9.32 -21.83 0.51
CA TRP A 270 8.40 -22.93 0.92
C TRP A 270 7.78 -23.68 -0.27
N PHE A 271 7.67 -23.06 -1.45
CA PHE A 271 7.25 -23.74 -2.68
C PHE A 271 8.23 -24.84 -3.14
N ASN A 272 9.52 -24.70 -2.86
CA ASN A 272 10.50 -25.76 -3.11
C ASN A 272 10.29 -26.96 -2.18
N TYR A 273 9.85 -26.72 -0.94
CA TYR A 273 9.48 -27.80 -0.02
C TYR A 273 8.17 -28.49 -0.46
N LEU A 274 7.21 -27.75 -1.03
CA LEU A 274 6.01 -28.35 -1.64
C LEU A 274 6.36 -29.27 -2.82
N THR A 275 7.35 -28.94 -3.64
CA THR A 275 7.78 -29.85 -4.72
C THR A 275 8.40 -31.14 -4.20
N GLU A 276 9.12 -31.11 -3.08
CA GLU A 276 9.66 -32.31 -2.45
C GLU A 276 8.57 -33.15 -1.78
N ILE A 277 7.63 -32.51 -1.08
CA ILE A 277 6.46 -33.19 -0.51
C ILE A 277 5.59 -33.78 -1.63
N GLY A 278 5.37 -33.04 -2.71
CA GLY A 278 4.64 -33.51 -3.89
C GLY A 278 5.32 -34.68 -4.58
N LEU A 279 6.64 -34.64 -4.78
CA LEU A 279 7.42 -35.73 -5.34
C LEU A 279 7.37 -36.97 -4.43
N PHE A 280 7.47 -36.80 -3.12
CA PHE A 280 7.33 -37.87 -2.14
C PHE A 280 5.96 -38.57 -2.26
N TRP A 281 4.86 -37.81 -2.26
CA TRP A 281 3.52 -38.37 -2.41
C TRP A 281 3.28 -38.99 -3.79
N PHE A 282 3.86 -38.40 -4.85
CA PHE A 282 3.82 -38.96 -6.19
C PHE A 282 4.54 -40.32 -6.26
N LEU A 283 5.77 -40.41 -5.74
CA LEU A 283 6.55 -41.64 -5.70
C LEU A 283 5.87 -42.71 -4.83
N LEU A 284 5.30 -42.32 -3.69
CA LEU A 284 4.54 -43.22 -2.83
C LEU A 284 3.31 -43.79 -3.56
N SER A 285 2.55 -42.92 -4.24
CA SER A 285 1.38 -43.32 -5.02
C SER A 285 1.75 -44.22 -6.20
N LEU A 286 2.87 -43.93 -6.87
CA LEU A 286 3.42 -44.76 -7.93
C LEU A 286 3.83 -46.15 -7.40
N GLY A 287 4.45 -46.22 -6.22
CA GLY A 287 4.78 -47.48 -5.55
C GLY A 287 3.54 -48.32 -5.26
N PHE A 288 2.49 -47.73 -4.68
CA PHE A 288 1.22 -48.42 -4.47
C PHE A 288 0.58 -48.89 -5.78
N PHE A 289 0.65 -48.08 -6.84
CA PHE A 289 0.12 -48.42 -8.15
C PHE A 289 0.87 -49.63 -8.76
N VAL A 290 2.21 -49.65 -8.67
CA VAL A 290 3.02 -50.79 -9.12
C VAL A 290 2.71 -52.05 -8.31
N ILE A 291 2.61 -51.94 -6.98
CA ILE A 291 2.21 -53.07 -6.11
C ILE A 291 0.83 -53.59 -6.51
N TYR A 292 -0.12 -52.68 -6.77
CA TYR A 292 -1.46 -53.04 -7.25
C TYR A 292 -1.40 -53.79 -8.58
N LEU A 293 -0.62 -53.33 -9.56
CA LEU A 293 -0.45 -54.01 -10.84
C LEU A 293 0.16 -55.41 -10.68
N ILE A 294 1.21 -55.55 -9.86
CA ILE A 294 1.84 -56.86 -9.57
C ILE A 294 0.82 -57.80 -8.92
N LYS A 295 0.06 -57.31 -7.92
CA LYS A 295 -0.97 -58.11 -7.24
C LYS A 295 -2.07 -58.52 -8.21
N ARG A 296 -2.50 -57.61 -9.09
CA ARG A 296 -3.53 -57.87 -10.12
C ARG A 296 -3.07 -58.94 -11.10
N GLN A 297 -1.80 -58.92 -11.52
CA GLN A 297 -1.24 -59.95 -12.41
C GLN A 297 -1.16 -61.31 -11.71
N LYS A 298 -0.68 -61.37 -10.46
CA LYS A 298 -0.63 -62.62 -9.68
C LYS A 298 -2.01 -63.24 -9.47
N VAL A 299 -3.02 -62.43 -9.14
CA VAL A 299 -4.40 -62.92 -8.96
C VAL A 299 -4.96 -63.48 -10.27
N LYS A 300 -4.70 -62.85 -11.41
CA LYS A 300 -5.10 -63.39 -12.71
C LYS A 300 -4.47 -64.75 -12.99
N HIS A 301 -3.17 -64.89 -12.75
CA HIS A 301 -2.47 -66.15 -12.98
C HIS A 301 -3.00 -67.29 -12.08
N ILE A 302 -3.28 -67.00 -10.81
CA ILE A 302 -3.91 -67.96 -9.89
C ILE A 302 -5.31 -68.36 -10.38
N GLN A 303 -6.10 -67.40 -10.90
CA GLN A 303 -7.43 -67.69 -11.46
C GLN A 303 -7.36 -68.53 -12.75
N GLU A 304 -6.33 -68.35 -13.57
CA GLU A 304 -6.08 -69.18 -14.75
C GLU A 304 -5.72 -70.61 -14.34
N GLN A 305 -4.84 -70.79 -13.35
CA GLN A 305 -4.49 -72.10 -12.79
C GLN A 305 -5.71 -72.83 -12.20
N TRP A 306 -6.56 -72.15 -11.43
CA TRP A 306 -7.77 -72.76 -10.88
C TRP A 306 -8.76 -73.18 -11.96
N LYS A 307 -8.85 -72.43 -13.08
CA LYS A 307 -9.70 -72.82 -14.22
C LYS A 307 -9.15 -74.04 -14.96
N GLU A 308 -7.84 -74.12 -15.14
CA GLU A 308 -7.19 -75.28 -15.75
C GLU A 308 -7.37 -76.53 -14.87
N GLU A 309 -7.24 -76.38 -13.55
CA GLU A 309 -7.51 -77.45 -12.59
C GLU A 309 -8.99 -77.89 -12.61
N GLU A 310 -9.94 -76.94 -12.57
CA GLU A 310 -11.38 -77.23 -12.66
C GLU A 310 -11.73 -77.95 -13.96
N GLN A 311 -11.21 -77.50 -15.11
CA GLN A 311 -11.41 -78.18 -16.40
C GLN A 311 -10.83 -79.58 -16.42
N PHE A 312 -9.64 -79.77 -15.85
CA PHE A 312 -9.02 -81.10 -15.73
C PHE A 312 -9.85 -82.03 -14.83
N PHE A 313 -10.40 -81.51 -13.72
CA PHE A 313 -11.28 -82.28 -12.85
C PHE A 313 -12.61 -82.65 -13.54
N GLU A 314 -13.23 -81.73 -14.26
CA GLU A 314 -14.47 -82.01 -15.03
C GLU A 314 -14.24 -83.05 -16.12
N GLU A 315 -13.15 -82.95 -16.87
CA GLU A 315 -12.79 -83.91 -17.94
C GLU A 315 -12.46 -85.31 -17.37
N SER A 316 -11.85 -85.37 -16.18
CA SER A 316 -11.59 -86.64 -15.48
C SER A 316 -12.88 -87.34 -15.00
N GLN A 317 -13.85 -86.59 -14.47
CA GLN A 317 -15.14 -87.15 -14.05
C GLN A 317 -15.99 -87.60 -15.25
N GLU A 318 -15.94 -86.87 -16.37
CA GLU A 318 -16.64 -87.25 -17.60
C GLU A 318 -16.09 -88.55 -18.19
N ASN A 319 -14.76 -88.76 -18.13
CA ASN A 319 -14.13 -90.01 -18.58
C ASN A 319 -14.47 -91.20 -17.67
N ASP A 320 -14.45 -91.02 -16.34
CA ASP A 320 -14.84 -92.08 -15.39
C ASP A 320 -16.32 -92.50 -15.55
N THR A 321 -17.19 -91.58 -15.97
CA THR A 321 -18.62 -91.86 -16.20
C THR A 321 -18.89 -92.60 -17.52
N LYS A 322 -17.94 -92.60 -18.47
CA LYS A 322 -18.05 -93.30 -19.77
C LYS A 322 -17.49 -94.72 -19.75
N GLU A 323 -16.66 -95.08 -18.76
CA GLU A 323 -16.07 -96.42 -18.62
C GLU A 323 -16.80 -97.35 -17.61
N GLY A 324 -17.84 -96.87 -16.92
CA GLY A 324 -18.70 -97.66 -16.01
C GLY A 324 -19.99 -98.17 -16.64
#